data_AF-A0AAJ5BHF6-F1
#
_entry.id   AF-A0AAJ5BHF6-F1
#
_cell.length_a   1.000
_cell.length_b   1.000
_cell.length_c   1.000
_cell.angle_alpha   90.00
_cell.angle_beta   90.00
_cell.angle_gamma   90.00
#
_symmetry.space_group_name_H-M   'P 1'
#
loop_
_entity.id
_entity.type
_entity.pdbx_description
1 polymer ?
#
loop_
_entity_poly.entity_id
_entity_poly.type
_entity_poly.pdbx_seq_one_letter_code
_entity_poly.pdbx_strand_id
1 'polypeptide(L)'
;MKKFHIKKSVLVLFLLFAFVYPKVGDTYPQDVVDFIMKREECDHFREEMSGDKDIDEMRDLNNQLDYYCKRSDQELSDLKNKYKNNHAINKKLSHYEENIEPIKVGE
;
A
#
# COMPACT_ATOMS: atom_id res chain seq x y z
N MET A 1 -54.88 -33.40 -3.64
CA MET A 1 -53.50 -33.85 -3.97
C MET A 1 -53.04 -33.12 -5.23
N LYS A 2 -52.12 -32.15 -5.13
CA LYS A 2 -51.56 -31.45 -6.30
C LYS A 2 -50.15 -31.99 -6.56
N LYS A 3 -49.96 -32.71 -7.67
CA LYS A 3 -48.63 -33.14 -8.14
C LYS A 3 -47.87 -31.91 -8.61
N PHE A 4 -46.92 -31.45 -7.79
CA PHE A 4 -45.95 -30.43 -8.19
C PHE A 4 -44.86 -31.10 -9.04
N HIS A 5 -44.92 -30.91 -10.35
CA HIS A 5 -43.82 -31.23 -11.24
C HIS A 5 -42.72 -30.17 -11.08
N ILE A 6 -41.72 -30.50 -10.27
CA ILE A 6 -40.46 -29.76 -10.16
C ILE A 6 -39.74 -29.91 -11.53
N LYS A 7 -39.96 -28.94 -12.42
CA LYS A 7 -39.23 -28.84 -13.69
C LYS A 7 -37.78 -28.50 -13.36
N LYS A 8 -36.85 -29.21 -14.02
CA LYS A 8 -35.38 -29.12 -13.89
C LYS A 8 -34.76 -27.70 -14.04
N SER A 9 -35.58 -26.67 -14.25
CA SER A 9 -35.18 -25.25 -14.41
C SER A 9 -34.78 -24.54 -13.13
N VAL A 10 -35.07 -25.05 -11.94
CA VAL A 10 -34.70 -24.36 -10.68
C VAL A 10 -33.20 -24.51 -10.37
N LEU A 11 -32.52 -25.51 -10.93
CA LEU A 11 -31.12 -25.81 -10.61
C LEU A 11 -30.11 -24.83 -11.25
N VAL A 12 -30.47 -24.12 -12.31
CA VAL A 12 -29.55 -23.25 -13.07
C VAL A 12 -29.45 -21.84 -12.47
N LEU A 13 -30.47 -21.38 -11.75
CA LEU A 13 -30.50 -20.02 -11.20
C LEU A 13 -29.66 -19.87 -9.91
N PHE A 14 -29.35 -20.97 -9.21
CA PHE A 14 -28.50 -20.97 -8.01
C PHE A 14 -26.99 -20.90 -8.31
N LEU A 15 -26.57 -21.17 -9.54
CA LEU A 15 -25.15 -21.20 -9.94
C LEU A 15 -24.58 -19.81 -10.31
N LEU A 16 -25.43 -18.80 -10.52
CA LEU A 16 -24.98 -17.45 -10.90
C LEU A 16 -24.68 -16.53 -9.70
N PHE A 17 -24.91 -16.99 -8.46
CA PHE A 17 -24.65 -16.21 -7.24
C PHE A 17 -23.39 -16.64 -6.47
N ALA A 18 -22.65 -17.64 -6.96
CA ALA A 18 -21.58 -18.29 -6.21
C ALA A 18 -20.19 -17.62 -6.27
N PHE A 19 -20.02 -16.42 -6.86
CA PHE A 19 -18.67 -15.90 -7.15
C PHE A 19 -18.42 -14.42 -6.88
N VAL A 20 -19.17 -13.78 -5.98
CA VAL A 20 -18.73 -12.50 -5.41
C VAL A 20 -18.19 -12.78 -4.00
N TYR A 21 -17.03 -13.42 -3.94
CA TYR A 21 -16.25 -13.42 -2.70
C TYR A 21 -15.69 -12.00 -2.54
N PRO A 22 -15.98 -11.30 -1.43
CA PRO A 22 -15.23 -10.10 -1.12
C PRO A 22 -13.76 -10.53 -1.03
N LYS A 23 -12.90 -9.87 -1.81
CA LYS A 23 -11.46 -9.93 -1.56
C LYS A 23 -11.29 -9.37 -0.15
N VAL A 24 -11.01 -10.23 0.83
CA VAL A 24 -10.48 -9.79 2.11
C VAL A 24 -9.21 -9.04 1.75
N GLY A 25 -9.26 -7.71 1.87
CA GLY A 25 -8.05 -6.89 1.79
C GLY A 25 -7.12 -7.36 2.91
N ASP A 26 -5.82 -7.42 2.62
CA ASP A 26 -4.85 -7.80 3.63
C ASP A 26 -4.95 -6.80 4.80
N THR A 27 -5.49 -7.26 5.93
CA THR A 27 -5.47 -6.47 7.17
C THR A 27 -4.05 -6.46 7.70
N TYR A 28 -3.38 -5.31 7.55
CA TYR A 28 -2.03 -5.12 8.03
C TYR A 28 -2.00 -4.70 9.51
N PRO A 29 -0.94 -5.07 10.24
CA PRO A 29 -0.64 -4.46 11.55
C PRO A 29 -0.52 -2.95 11.44
N GLN A 30 -0.87 -2.23 12.52
CA GLN A 30 -0.94 -0.76 12.52
C GLN A 30 0.38 -0.09 12.10
N ASP A 31 1.52 -0.60 12.55
CA ASP A 31 2.84 -0.07 12.19
C ASP A 31 3.17 -0.23 10.70
N VAL A 32 2.67 -1.30 10.06
CA VAL A 32 2.77 -1.47 8.61
C VAL A 32 1.84 -0.50 7.89
N VAL A 33 0.64 -0.26 8.40
CA VAL A 33 -0.31 0.73 7.84
C VAL A 33 0.27 2.14 7.95
N ASP A 34 0.78 2.52 9.11
CA ASP A 34 1.38 3.83 9.36
C ASP A 34 2.58 4.09 8.44
N PHE A 35 3.45 3.08 8.27
CA PHE A 35 4.54 3.14 7.31
C PHE A 35 4.05 3.34 5.87
N ILE A 36 3.06 2.55 5.43
CA ILE A 36 2.49 2.64 4.08
C ILE A 36 1.97 4.06 3.83
N MET A 37 1.15 4.60 4.74
CA MET A 37 0.55 5.94 4.57
C MET A 37 1.63 7.02 4.48
N LYS A 38 2.61 7.02 5.40
CA LYS A 38 3.70 8.00 5.38
C LYS A 38 4.57 7.86 4.13
N ARG A 39 4.84 6.62 3.70
CA ARG A 39 5.68 6.35 2.54
C ARG A 39 5.01 6.72 1.22
N GLU A 40 3.71 6.49 1.08
CA GLU A 40 2.97 6.90 -0.11
C GLU A 40 3.00 8.43 -0.28
N GLU A 41 2.89 9.19 0.81
CA GLU A 41 3.03 10.66 0.74
C GLU A 41 4.45 11.10 0.38
N CYS A 42 5.47 10.43 0.92
CA CYS A 42 6.85 10.67 0.51
C CYS A 42 7.05 10.43 -1.00
N ASP A 43 6.60 9.29 -1.52
CA ASP A 43 6.75 8.95 -2.93
C ASP A 43 5.97 9.92 -3.83
N HIS A 44 4.79 10.38 -3.39
CA HIS A 44 4.04 11.44 -4.07
C HIS A 44 4.88 12.73 -4.24
N PHE A 45 5.46 13.25 -3.17
CA PHE A 45 6.30 14.46 -3.27
C PHE A 45 7.62 14.23 -4.02
N ARG A 46 8.16 13.01 -4.02
CA ARG A 46 9.35 12.66 -4.83
C ARG A 46 9.06 12.78 -6.32
N GLU A 47 7.88 12.32 -6.75
CA GLU A 47 7.44 12.45 -8.14
C GLU A 47 7.22 13.92 -8.52
N GLU A 48 6.65 14.71 -7.61
CA GLU A 48 6.45 16.14 -7.81
C GLU A 48 7.75 16.90 -8.00
N MET A 49 8.88 16.45 -7.45
CA MET A 49 10.16 17.14 -7.58
C MET A 49 10.64 17.32 -9.03
N SER A 50 10.16 16.49 -9.96
CA SER A 50 10.52 16.56 -11.38
C SER A 50 9.89 17.75 -12.13
N GLY A 51 10.59 18.33 -13.10
CA GLY A 51 10.11 19.46 -13.91
C GLY A 51 10.51 20.85 -13.40
N ASP A 52 10.23 21.89 -14.20
CA ASP A 52 10.59 23.27 -13.90
C ASP A 52 9.75 23.82 -12.74
N LYS A 53 10.43 24.37 -11.73
CA LYS A 53 9.83 24.97 -10.53
C LYS A 53 10.58 26.21 -10.13
N ASP A 54 9.89 27.13 -9.48
CA ASP A 54 10.56 28.25 -8.84
C ASP A 54 11.21 27.87 -7.50
N ILE A 55 11.92 28.83 -6.91
CA ILE A 55 12.69 28.62 -5.68
C ILE A 55 11.78 28.34 -4.48
N ASP A 56 10.61 28.98 -4.42
CA ASP A 56 9.70 28.83 -3.28
C ASP A 56 9.00 27.48 -3.33
N GLU A 57 8.54 27.04 -4.52
CA GLU A 57 7.99 25.71 -4.75
C GLU A 57 9.01 24.61 -4.40
N MET A 58 10.26 24.76 -4.85
CA MET A 58 11.33 23.83 -4.52
C MET A 58 11.60 23.75 -3.02
N ARG A 59 11.57 24.88 -2.31
CA ARG A 59 11.76 24.91 -0.86
C ARG A 59 10.64 24.18 -0.14
N ASP A 60 9.40 24.39 -0.55
CA ASP A 60 8.25 23.77 0.08
C ASP A 60 8.24 22.25 -0.15
N LEU A 61 8.54 21.78 -1.35
CA LEU A 61 8.70 20.35 -1.65
C LEU A 61 9.82 19.71 -0.83
N ASN A 62 10.97 20.38 -0.69
CA ASN A 62 12.06 19.88 0.17
C ASN A 62 11.62 19.72 1.63
N ASN A 63 10.79 20.63 2.16
CA ASN A 63 10.26 20.52 3.52
C ASN A 63 9.30 19.33 3.65
N GLN A 64 8.44 19.09 2.65
CA GLN A 64 7.55 17.93 2.64
C GLN A 64 8.35 16.62 2.57
N LEU A 65 9.38 16.58 1.74
CA LEU A 65 10.28 15.43 1.63
C LEU A 65 11.03 15.15 2.95
N ASP A 66 11.57 16.16 3.64
CA ASP A 66 12.19 15.96 4.95
C ASP A 66 11.17 15.48 6.00
N TYR A 67 9.91 15.91 5.91
CA TYR A 67 8.88 15.47 6.85
C TYR A 67 8.44 14.01 6.60
N TYR A 68 8.06 13.68 5.37
CA TYR A 68 7.48 12.38 5.04
C TYR A 68 8.51 11.29 4.76
N CYS A 69 9.64 11.61 4.11
CA CYS A 69 10.62 10.59 3.74
C CYS A 69 11.58 10.24 4.87
N LYS A 70 11.77 11.12 5.85
CA LYS A 70 12.76 10.93 6.91
C LYS A 70 12.53 9.68 7.72
N ARG A 71 13.62 8.93 7.92
CA ARG A 71 13.69 7.62 8.56
C ARG A 71 12.93 6.50 7.83
N SER A 72 12.37 6.76 6.65
CA SER A 72 11.66 5.74 5.88
C SER A 72 12.53 4.53 5.53
N ASP A 73 13.83 4.70 5.29
CA ASP A 73 14.72 3.60 4.93
C ASP A 73 14.98 2.68 6.12
N GLN A 74 15.22 3.28 7.28
CA GLN A 74 15.35 2.56 8.54
C GLN A 74 14.03 1.87 8.93
N GLU A 75 12.90 2.57 8.82
CA GLU A 75 11.57 2.02 9.13
C GLU A 75 11.24 0.82 8.23
N LEU A 76 11.53 0.89 6.93
CA LEU A 76 11.34 -0.22 6.00
C LEU A 76 12.19 -1.44 6.38
N SER A 77 13.46 -1.22 6.71
CA SER A 77 14.38 -2.28 7.16
C SER A 77 13.88 -2.94 8.45
N ASP A 78 13.47 -2.13 9.43
CA ASP A 78 12.96 -2.61 10.72
C ASP A 78 11.68 -3.43 10.55
N LEU A 79 10.75 -2.99 9.69
CA LEU A 79 9.52 -3.73 9.40
C LEU A 79 9.78 -5.03 8.65
N LYS A 80 10.66 -5.02 7.63
CA LYS A 80 11.08 -6.25 6.92
C LYS A 80 11.69 -7.27 7.89
N ASN A 81 12.49 -6.81 8.86
CA ASN A 81 13.07 -7.66 9.89
C ASN A 81 12.03 -8.19 10.88
N LYS A 82 11.14 -7.31 11.38
CA LYS A 82 10.08 -7.66 12.33
C LYS A 82 9.12 -8.69 11.74
N TYR A 83 8.75 -8.54 10.48
CA TYR A 83 7.78 -9.39 9.77
C TYR A 83 8.42 -10.40 8.82
N LYS A 84 9.70 -10.74 9.01
CA LYS A 84 10.46 -11.61 8.09
C LYS A 84 9.80 -12.95 7.75
N ASN A 85 9.05 -13.53 8.69
CA ASN A 85 8.36 -14.81 8.52
C ASN A 85 6.91 -14.66 8.02
N ASN A 86 6.40 -13.43 7.86
CA ASN A 86 5.06 -13.17 7.32
C ASN A 86 5.15 -12.82 5.83
N HIS A 87 4.93 -13.82 4.98
CA HIS A 87 5.04 -13.68 3.52
C HIS A 87 4.16 -12.55 2.95
N ALA A 88 2.94 -12.36 3.46
CA ALA A 88 2.02 -11.34 2.94
C ALA A 88 2.54 -9.92 3.21
N ILE A 89 2.94 -9.66 4.46
CA ILE A 89 3.52 -8.36 4.83
C ILE A 89 4.83 -8.12 4.09
N ASN A 90 5.70 -9.12 4.04
CA ASN A 90 7.00 -8.97 3.39
C ASN A 90 6.82 -8.67 1.89
N LYS A 91 5.90 -9.38 1.22
CA LYS A 91 5.54 -9.09 -0.17
C LYS A 91 5.05 -7.65 -0.35
N LYS A 92 4.20 -7.13 0.55
CA LYS A 92 3.76 -5.72 0.49
C LYS A 92 4.94 -4.76 0.66
N LEU A 93 5.78 -4.97 1.68
CA LEU A 93 6.94 -4.13 1.96
C LEU A 93 8.01 -4.17 0.85
N SER A 94 8.13 -5.28 0.11
CA SER A 94 9.07 -5.40 -1.01
C SER A 94 8.75 -4.49 -2.21
N HIS A 95 7.56 -3.87 -2.27
CA HIS A 95 7.25 -2.90 -3.33
C HIS A 95 7.90 -1.54 -3.14
N TYR A 96 8.37 -1.23 -1.93
CA TYR A 96 8.98 0.07 -1.63
C TYR A 96 10.49 0.02 -1.89
N GLU A 97 10.99 1.06 -2.56
CA GLU A 97 12.41 1.27 -2.83
C GLU A 97 13.19 1.49 -1.52
N GLU A 98 14.38 0.90 -1.44
CA GLU A 98 15.33 1.11 -0.36
C GLU A 98 16.25 2.29 -0.69
N ASN A 99 16.65 3.06 0.33
CA ASN A 99 17.60 4.17 0.23
C ASN A 99 17.07 5.35 -0.59
N ILE A 100 15.87 5.84 -0.25
CA ILE A 100 15.26 7.00 -0.90
C ILE A 100 15.41 8.30 -0.12
N GLU A 101 15.89 8.23 1.12
CA GLU A 101 16.07 9.43 1.93
C GLU A 101 17.11 10.35 1.26
N PRO A 102 16.87 11.68 1.22
CA PRO A 102 17.87 12.61 0.72
C PRO A 102 19.17 12.46 1.51
N ILE A 103 20.31 12.37 0.82
CA ILE A 103 21.61 12.39 1.48
C ILE A 103 21.72 13.70 2.25
N LYS A 104 21.78 13.61 3.58
CA LYS A 104 22.07 14.77 4.40
C LYS A 104 23.49 15.23 4.12
N VAL A 105 23.62 16.38 3.44
CA VAL A 105 24.90 17.06 3.32
C VAL A 105 25.14 17.82 4.63
N GLY A 106 25.91 17.22 5.55
CA GLY A 106 26.41 17.93 6.75
C GLY A 106 26.22 17.27 8.12
N GLU A 107 26.20 15.93 8.22
CA GLU A 107 26.43 15.23 9.50
C GLU A 107 27.89 14.78 9.64
#